data_AF-A0AAV0XJK2-F1
#
_entry.id   AF-A0AAV0XJK2-F1
#
_cell.length_a   1.000
_cell.length_b   1.000
_cell.length_c   1.000
_cell.angle_alpha   90.00
_cell.angle_beta   90.00
_cell.angle_gamma   90.00
#
_symmetry.space_group_name_H-M   'P 1'
#
loop_
_entity.id
_entity.type
_entity.pdbx_description
1 polymer ?
#
loop_
_entity_poly.entity_id
_entity_poly.type
_entity_poly.pdbx_seq_one_letter_code
_entity_poly.pdbx_strand_id
1 'polypeptide(L)'
;MPKGKSPNWVYNNHDRSRVVSKFGKNRADQMIMLTTVLPGIVIVYQGEEISIENRPMTWDETVDPAGCNLGPNRYYLGSRDPYRSPFQWDNTTSAGFSTNNKTWLPVHNNYKTLNLETQKIAKNSHYKIFKKVVALKQKRVVREGKIQFINIDEKVLIVIRHLDEDFEKVKGPDQQDLAVLLINFTNDMVRVNLSNYLNVKNLTVYVASLESHIEVGSKIEEDHIDLPQAASVIFVNN
;
A
#
# COMPACT_ATOMS: atom_id res chain seq x y z
N MET A 1 -15.63 -17.16 -5.00
CA MET A 1 -15.15 -17.93 -3.83
C MET A 1 -16.34 -18.68 -3.22
N PRO A 2 -16.19 -19.92 -2.75
CA PRO A 2 -17.28 -20.65 -2.09
C PRO A 2 -17.83 -19.89 -0.88
N LYS A 3 -19.13 -20.03 -0.62
CA LYS A 3 -19.82 -19.38 0.52
C LYS A 3 -19.14 -19.79 1.84
N GLY A 4 -18.95 -18.83 2.74
CA GLY A 4 -18.38 -19.06 4.07
C GLY A 4 -16.86 -19.29 4.11
N LYS A 5 -16.15 -19.10 3.01
CA LYS A 5 -14.68 -19.11 2.99
C LYS A 5 -14.11 -17.70 3.10
N SER A 6 -12.85 -17.59 3.49
CA SER A 6 -12.14 -16.32 3.62
C SER A 6 -11.24 -16.09 2.41
N PRO A 7 -11.29 -14.90 1.77
CA PRO A 7 -10.34 -14.56 0.71
C PRO A 7 -9.00 -14.14 1.34
N ASN A 8 -7.96 -14.14 0.52
CA ASN A 8 -6.67 -13.55 0.85
C ASN A 8 -6.12 -12.73 -0.33
N TRP A 9 -5.26 -11.78 -0.02
CA TRP A 9 -4.69 -10.85 -1.00
C TRP A 9 -3.17 -10.90 -0.96
N VAL A 10 -2.56 -11.19 -2.11
CA VAL A 10 -1.11 -11.24 -2.34
C VAL A 10 -0.84 -10.46 -3.62
N TYR A 11 0.15 -9.58 -3.62
CA TYR A 11 0.47 -8.76 -4.79
C TYR A 11 1.96 -8.68 -5.14
N ASN A 12 2.83 -9.19 -4.25
CA ASN A 12 4.20 -9.57 -4.56
C ASN A 12 4.62 -10.76 -3.65
N ASN A 13 5.85 -11.24 -3.84
CA ASN A 13 6.54 -12.19 -2.97
C ASN A 13 8.00 -12.31 -3.43
N HIS A 14 8.74 -13.28 -2.89
CA HIS A 14 10.10 -13.62 -3.30
C HIS A 14 10.22 -14.28 -4.70
N ASP A 15 9.16 -14.28 -5.51
CA ASP A 15 9.15 -14.72 -6.92
C ASP A 15 8.59 -13.64 -7.87
N ARG A 16 8.22 -12.46 -7.35
CA ARG A 16 7.61 -11.37 -8.11
C ARG A 16 8.20 -10.03 -7.69
N SER A 17 8.32 -9.10 -8.66
CA SER A 17 8.78 -7.72 -8.42
C SER A 17 8.14 -7.09 -7.19
N ARG A 18 8.95 -6.39 -6.39
CA ARG A 18 8.46 -5.53 -5.31
C ARG A 18 7.52 -4.47 -5.88
N VAL A 19 6.55 -4.08 -5.06
CA VAL A 19 5.45 -3.15 -5.41
C VAL A 19 5.96 -1.85 -6.01
N VAL A 20 6.90 -1.20 -5.33
CA VAL A 20 7.41 0.12 -5.72
C VAL A 20 8.04 0.07 -7.10
N SER A 21 8.82 -0.98 -7.40
CA SER A 21 9.42 -1.15 -8.72
C SER A 21 8.41 -1.56 -9.79
N LYS A 22 7.27 -2.16 -9.40
CA LYS A 22 6.21 -2.59 -10.31
C LYS A 22 5.26 -1.46 -10.70
N PHE A 23 4.91 -0.60 -9.75
CA PHE A 23 3.89 0.44 -9.93
C PHE A 23 4.42 1.87 -9.85
N GLY A 24 5.68 2.06 -9.43
CA GLY A 24 6.31 3.36 -9.25
C GLY A 24 6.22 3.89 -7.82
N LYS A 25 7.15 4.81 -7.48
CA LYS A 25 7.29 5.40 -6.13
C LYS A 25 6.04 6.11 -5.65
N ASN A 26 5.38 6.84 -6.54
CA ASN A 26 4.15 7.58 -6.23
C ASN A 26 2.96 6.67 -5.86
N ARG A 27 3.08 5.36 -6.08
CA ARG A 27 2.04 4.36 -5.82
C ARG A 27 2.43 3.34 -4.75
N ALA A 28 3.49 3.60 -4.00
CA ALA A 28 4.04 2.66 -3.01
C ALA A 28 3.00 2.19 -1.97
N ASP A 29 2.14 3.09 -1.51
CA ASP A 29 1.15 2.80 -0.46
C ASP A 29 -0.19 2.25 -0.99
N GLN A 30 -0.46 2.37 -2.30
CA GLN A 30 -1.79 2.08 -2.87
C GLN A 30 -2.23 0.64 -2.60
N MET A 31 -1.33 -0.33 -2.81
CA MET A 31 -1.66 -1.75 -2.69
C MET A 31 -1.91 -2.18 -1.25
N ILE A 32 -1.11 -1.69 -0.28
CA ILE A 32 -1.34 -2.02 1.12
C ILE A 32 -2.61 -1.35 1.64
N MET A 33 -2.91 -0.13 1.20
CA MET A 33 -4.16 0.57 1.54
C MET A 33 -5.39 -0.17 0.97
N LEU A 34 -5.33 -0.57 -0.31
CA LEU A 34 -6.39 -1.35 -0.97
C LEU A 34 -6.62 -2.68 -0.26
N THR A 35 -5.59 -3.51 -0.15
CA THR A 35 -5.74 -4.84 0.43
C THR A 35 -6.17 -4.82 1.89
N THR A 36 -5.79 -3.77 2.65
CA THR A 36 -6.28 -3.55 4.01
C THR A 36 -7.80 -3.42 4.06
N VAL A 37 -8.40 -2.62 3.18
CA VAL A 37 -9.86 -2.41 3.18
C VAL A 37 -10.63 -3.55 2.54
N LEU A 38 -9.99 -4.50 1.84
CA LEU A 38 -10.65 -5.69 1.31
C LEU A 38 -10.98 -6.70 2.43
N PRO A 39 -12.04 -7.52 2.28
CA PRO A 39 -12.37 -8.57 3.24
C PRO A 39 -11.26 -9.64 3.31
N GLY A 40 -11.18 -10.38 4.42
CA GLY A 40 -10.25 -11.48 4.57
C GLY A 40 -8.80 -11.08 4.90
N ILE A 41 -7.83 -11.88 4.47
CA ILE A 41 -6.45 -11.85 4.95
C ILE A 41 -5.56 -11.05 4.00
N VAL A 42 -4.74 -10.15 4.54
CA VAL A 42 -3.67 -9.48 3.79
C VAL A 42 -2.36 -10.20 4.06
N ILE A 43 -1.65 -10.59 3.01
CA ILE A 43 -0.34 -11.21 3.11
C ILE A 43 0.69 -10.16 2.69
N VAL A 44 1.66 -9.91 3.57
CA VAL A 44 2.69 -8.88 3.40
C VAL A 44 4.03 -9.57 3.22
N TYR A 45 4.77 -9.18 2.18
CA TYR A 45 6.14 -9.65 1.95
C TYR A 45 7.15 -8.71 2.62
N GLN A 46 8.25 -9.28 3.10
CA GLN A 46 9.33 -8.56 3.78
C GLN A 46 9.81 -7.34 2.98
N GLY A 47 9.71 -6.15 3.58
CA GLY A 47 10.14 -4.89 2.99
C GLY A 47 9.02 -4.06 2.38
N GLU A 48 7.81 -4.58 2.23
CA GLU A 48 6.65 -3.79 1.80
C GLU A 48 6.28 -2.69 2.81
N GLU A 49 6.43 -2.98 4.10
CA GLU A 49 6.09 -2.07 5.20
C GLU A 49 6.95 -0.80 5.21
N ILE A 50 8.12 -0.83 4.58
CA ILE A 50 9.02 0.33 4.40
C ILE A 50 9.23 0.67 2.91
N SER A 51 8.47 0.04 2.01
CA SER A 51 8.52 0.30 0.56
C SER A 51 9.90 0.07 -0.07
N ILE A 52 10.55 -1.07 0.25
CA ILE A 52 11.81 -1.48 -0.42
C ILE A 52 11.58 -1.64 -1.93
N GLU A 53 12.57 -1.22 -2.73
CA GLU A 53 12.63 -1.34 -4.18
C GLU A 53 13.39 -2.61 -4.61
N ASN A 54 13.13 -3.12 -5.82
CA ASN A 54 14.00 -4.13 -6.43
C ASN A 54 15.43 -3.59 -6.46
N ARG A 55 16.40 -4.41 -6.05
CA ARG A 55 17.82 -4.11 -6.23
C ARG A 55 18.26 -4.60 -7.61
N PRO A 56 18.72 -3.72 -8.53
CA PRO A 56 19.37 -4.17 -9.75
C PRO A 56 20.55 -5.10 -9.43
N MET A 57 20.61 -6.24 -10.12
CA MET A 57 21.66 -7.25 -9.95
C MET A 57 22.51 -7.29 -11.22
N THR A 58 23.83 -7.38 -11.08
CA THR A 58 24.73 -7.77 -12.16
C THR A 58 24.69 -9.29 -12.39
N TRP A 59 25.25 -9.77 -13.50
CA TRP A 59 25.39 -11.20 -13.74
C TRP A 59 26.22 -11.88 -12.64
N ASP A 60 27.35 -11.28 -12.25
CA ASP A 60 28.26 -11.84 -11.25
C ASP A 60 27.66 -11.89 -9.83
N GLU A 61 26.68 -11.01 -9.55
CA GLU A 61 25.91 -11.04 -8.30
C GLU A 61 24.73 -12.03 -8.34
N THR A 62 24.33 -12.51 -9.52
CA THR A 62 23.15 -13.38 -9.69
C THR A 62 23.47 -14.79 -9.24
N VAL A 63 22.67 -15.31 -8.31
CA VAL A 63 22.79 -16.66 -7.75
C VAL A 63 21.52 -17.49 -7.94
N ASP A 64 20.41 -16.87 -8.35
CA ASP A 64 19.17 -17.57 -8.61
C ASP A 64 19.29 -18.50 -9.82
N PRO A 65 19.03 -19.82 -9.66
CA PRO A 65 19.16 -20.78 -10.75
C PRO A 65 18.34 -20.43 -12.00
N ALA A 66 17.16 -19.82 -11.83
CA ALA A 66 16.34 -19.43 -12.98
C ALA A 66 17.01 -18.32 -13.82
N GLY A 67 17.70 -17.37 -13.18
CA GLY A 67 18.56 -16.39 -13.85
C GLY A 67 19.80 -17.01 -14.45
N CYS A 68 20.53 -17.83 -13.67
CA CYS A 68 21.76 -18.48 -14.11
C CYS A 68 21.56 -19.34 -15.36
N ASN A 69 20.46 -20.10 -15.43
CA ASN A 69 20.16 -20.98 -16.57
C ASN A 69 19.88 -20.21 -17.88
N LEU A 70 19.58 -18.91 -17.83
CA LEU A 70 19.37 -18.07 -19.02
C LEU A 70 20.67 -17.48 -19.57
N GLY A 71 21.75 -17.50 -18.79
CA GLY A 71 23.08 -17.02 -19.15
C GLY A 71 23.26 -15.50 -18.99
N PRO A 72 24.51 -15.00 -19.17
CA PRO A 72 24.92 -13.64 -18.82
C PRO A 72 24.17 -12.53 -19.56
N ASN A 73 23.63 -12.81 -20.75
CA ASN A 73 22.93 -11.81 -21.56
C ASN A 73 21.42 -11.76 -21.30
N ARG A 74 20.86 -12.70 -20.52
CA ARG A 74 19.40 -12.85 -20.33
C ARG A 74 18.98 -13.15 -18.90
N TYR A 75 19.92 -13.22 -17.96
CA TYR A 75 19.66 -13.56 -16.56
C TYR A 75 18.55 -12.70 -15.94
N TYR A 76 18.50 -11.40 -16.26
CA TYR A 76 17.52 -10.46 -15.74
C TYR A 76 16.06 -10.79 -16.14
N LEU A 77 15.85 -11.61 -17.18
CA LEU A 77 14.51 -12.05 -17.59
C LEU A 77 13.94 -13.14 -16.67
N GLY A 78 14.79 -13.87 -15.96
CA GLY A 78 14.40 -14.99 -15.09
C GLY A 78 14.82 -14.83 -13.63
N SER A 79 15.85 -14.01 -13.36
CA SER A 79 16.43 -13.88 -12.03
C SER A 79 15.45 -13.27 -11.06
N ARG A 80 15.39 -13.93 -9.91
CA ARG A 80 14.57 -13.61 -8.77
C ARG A 80 15.36 -12.90 -7.66
N ASP A 81 16.66 -12.72 -7.84
CA ASP A 81 17.50 -12.03 -6.85
C ASP A 81 17.12 -10.57 -6.60
N PRO A 82 16.67 -9.77 -7.59
CA PRO A 82 16.37 -8.35 -7.37
C PRO A 82 15.35 -8.06 -6.26
N TYR A 83 14.39 -8.95 -6.02
CA TYR A 83 13.39 -8.78 -4.96
C TYR A 83 13.72 -9.58 -3.68
N ARG A 84 14.86 -10.28 -3.63
CA ARG A 84 15.36 -11.06 -2.47
C ARG A 84 16.49 -10.38 -1.70
N SER A 85 16.86 -9.15 -2.09
CA SER A 85 17.91 -8.40 -1.39
C SER A 85 17.66 -8.32 0.12
N PRO A 86 18.72 -8.31 0.95
CA PRO A 86 18.60 -8.18 2.40
C PRO A 86 17.72 -7.01 2.83
N PHE A 87 17.04 -7.18 3.97
CA PHE A 87 16.19 -6.13 4.55
C PHE A 87 17.01 -4.93 5.01
N GLN A 88 16.42 -3.74 4.97
CA GLN A 88 17.06 -2.47 5.28
C GLN A 88 16.64 -1.99 6.68
N TRP A 89 17.30 -2.51 7.72
CA TRP A 89 16.99 -2.17 9.12
C TRP A 89 17.38 -0.74 9.47
N ASP A 90 18.61 -0.37 9.17
CA ASP A 90 19.21 0.92 9.54
C ASP A 90 20.24 1.37 8.48
N ASN A 91 21.02 2.43 8.80
CA ASN A 91 22.04 2.98 7.91
C ASN A 91 23.47 2.42 8.16
N THR A 92 23.63 1.38 8.97
CA THR A 92 24.94 0.80 9.33
C THR A 92 25.42 -0.20 8.27
N THR A 93 26.50 -0.94 8.55
CA THR A 93 27.02 -1.97 7.64
C THR A 93 25.91 -2.92 7.17
N SER A 94 25.85 -3.17 5.86
CA SER A 94 24.83 -4.01 5.23
C SER A 94 23.39 -3.69 5.67
N ALA A 95 23.09 -2.40 5.89
CA ALA A 95 21.81 -1.91 6.38
C ALA A 95 21.34 -2.53 7.71
N GLY A 96 22.27 -2.91 8.58
CA GLY A 96 21.97 -3.59 9.84
C GLY A 96 21.55 -5.06 9.69
N PHE A 97 21.49 -5.59 8.46
CA PHE A 97 21.22 -7.01 8.23
C PHE A 97 22.38 -7.91 8.69
N SER A 98 23.61 -7.42 8.59
CA SER A 98 24.81 -8.12 9.01
C SER A 98 25.90 -7.14 9.41
N THR A 99 26.76 -7.53 10.34
CA THR A 99 27.99 -6.79 10.66
C THR A 99 29.07 -6.96 9.58
N ASN A 100 28.92 -7.91 8.65
CA ASN A 100 29.82 -8.11 7.52
C ASN A 100 29.51 -7.17 6.36
N ASN A 101 30.54 -6.69 5.67
CA ASN A 101 30.41 -5.83 4.48
C ASN A 101 29.89 -6.57 3.23
N LYS A 102 29.93 -7.91 3.23
CA LYS A 102 29.43 -8.76 2.13
C LYS A 102 28.40 -9.73 2.66
N THR A 103 27.27 -9.80 1.98
CA THR A 103 26.12 -10.66 2.28
C THR A 103 25.86 -11.61 1.11
N TRP A 104 25.02 -12.63 1.32
CA TRP A 104 24.72 -13.68 0.33
C TRP A 104 24.09 -13.12 -0.96
N LEU A 105 23.28 -12.07 -0.82
CA LEU A 105 22.91 -11.15 -1.89
C LEU A 105 23.27 -9.75 -1.41
N PRO A 106 23.68 -8.83 -2.27
CA PRO A 106 24.13 -7.54 -1.79
C PRO A 106 22.93 -6.62 -1.48
N VAL A 107 23.17 -5.62 -0.64
CA VAL A 107 22.13 -4.70 -0.13
C VAL A 107 21.85 -3.60 -1.16
N HIS A 108 20.61 -3.10 -1.22
CA HIS A 108 20.27 -2.00 -2.12
C HIS A 108 20.97 -0.71 -1.70
N ASN A 109 21.59 0.02 -2.64
CA ASN A 109 22.39 1.22 -2.35
C ASN A 109 21.63 2.38 -1.70
N ASN A 110 20.29 2.33 -1.65
CA ASN A 110 19.45 3.39 -1.07
C ASN A 110 19.24 3.19 0.44
N TYR A 111 19.80 2.14 1.03
CA TYR A 111 19.56 1.79 2.44
C TYR A 111 19.97 2.89 3.43
N LYS A 112 20.87 3.79 3.04
CA LYS A 112 21.26 4.93 3.88
C LYS A 112 20.11 5.91 4.14
N THR A 113 19.16 6.01 3.20
CA THR A 113 18.02 6.94 3.29
C THR A 113 16.68 6.21 3.39
N LEU A 114 16.55 5.02 2.81
CA LEU A 114 15.37 4.17 2.90
C LEU A 114 15.69 3.00 3.84
N ASN A 115 15.36 3.13 5.12
CA ASN A 115 15.50 2.05 6.10
C ASN A 115 14.45 2.22 7.22
N LEU A 116 14.24 1.16 7.99
CA LEU A 116 13.22 1.14 9.04
C LEU A 116 13.50 2.16 10.15
N GLU A 117 14.74 2.29 10.61
CA GLU A 117 15.11 3.24 11.66
C GLU A 117 14.76 4.69 11.27
N THR A 118 15.16 5.10 10.07
CA THR A 118 14.88 6.43 9.51
C THR A 118 13.37 6.67 9.42
N GLN A 119 12.61 5.68 8.93
CA GLN A 119 11.16 5.80 8.79
C GLN A 119 10.40 5.79 10.14
N LYS A 120 10.97 5.20 11.20
CA LYS A 120 10.40 5.30 12.56
C LYS A 120 10.47 6.72 13.09
N ILE A 121 11.56 7.43 12.82
CA ILE A 121 11.84 8.80 13.31
C ILE A 121 11.11 9.86 12.48
N ALA A 122 11.09 9.72 11.14
CA ALA A 122 10.50 10.68 10.23
C ALA A 122 9.03 11.00 10.57
N LYS A 123 8.61 12.28 10.48
CA LYS A 123 7.24 12.73 10.82
C LYS A 123 6.17 11.87 10.10
N ASN A 124 6.32 11.73 8.79
CA ASN A 124 5.52 10.87 7.92
C ASN A 124 6.44 9.85 7.23
N SER A 125 5.98 8.61 7.05
CA SER A 125 6.73 7.55 6.37
C SER A 125 5.81 6.41 5.95
N HIS A 126 6.26 5.59 4.98
CA HIS A 126 5.57 4.36 4.60
C HIS A 126 5.34 3.43 5.79
N TYR A 127 6.33 3.29 6.69
CA TYR A 127 6.17 2.51 7.91
C TYR A 127 5.05 3.03 8.83
N LYS A 128 4.90 4.35 8.96
CA LYS A 128 3.80 4.93 9.75
C LYS A 128 2.45 4.72 9.08
N ILE A 129 2.39 4.81 7.75
CA ILE A 129 1.19 4.47 6.95
C ILE A 129 0.84 3.00 7.16
N PHE A 130 1.81 2.09 7.01
CA PHE A 130 1.68 0.65 7.25
C PHE A 130 1.08 0.35 8.62
N LYS A 131 1.63 0.94 9.69
CA LYS A 131 1.08 0.78 11.05
C LYS A 131 -0.38 1.25 11.15
N LYS A 132 -0.72 2.38 10.52
CA LYS A 132 -2.10 2.89 10.52
C LYS A 132 -3.05 1.93 9.79
N VAL A 133 -2.70 1.43 8.62
CA VAL A 133 -3.57 0.52 7.86
C VAL A 133 -3.70 -0.84 8.56
N VAL A 134 -2.65 -1.35 9.22
CA VAL A 134 -2.74 -2.55 10.05
C VAL A 134 -3.69 -2.34 11.25
N ALA A 135 -3.65 -1.17 11.90
CA ALA A 135 -4.60 -0.84 12.96
C ALA A 135 -6.04 -0.73 12.43
N LEU A 136 -6.22 -0.12 11.25
CA LEU A 136 -7.52 -0.05 10.56
C LEU A 136 -8.08 -1.44 10.24
N LYS A 137 -7.22 -2.40 9.84
CA LYS A 137 -7.63 -3.78 9.54
C LYS A 137 -8.32 -4.46 10.72
N GLN A 138 -8.02 -4.04 11.95
CA GLN A 138 -8.61 -4.58 13.17
C GLN A 138 -9.99 -3.99 13.50
N LYS A 139 -10.37 -2.85 12.88
CA LYS A 139 -11.69 -2.25 13.11
C LYS A 139 -12.79 -3.19 12.61
N ARG A 140 -13.90 -3.25 13.37
CA ARG A 140 -15.05 -4.11 13.08
C ARG A 140 -15.59 -3.89 11.66
N VAL A 141 -15.76 -2.64 11.24
CA VAL A 141 -16.21 -2.30 9.88
C VAL A 141 -15.33 -2.93 8.78
N VAL A 142 -14.02 -3.04 8.99
CA VAL A 142 -13.10 -3.66 8.00
C VAL A 142 -13.04 -5.18 8.14
N ARG A 143 -13.26 -5.74 9.33
CA ARG A 143 -13.27 -7.20 9.55
C ARG A 143 -14.57 -7.85 9.08
N GLU A 144 -15.70 -7.22 9.37
CA GLU A 144 -17.04 -7.81 9.27
C GLU A 144 -17.94 -7.09 8.28
N GLY A 145 -17.66 -5.81 8.01
CA GLY A 145 -18.54 -4.98 7.19
C GLY A 145 -18.68 -5.46 5.76
N LYS A 146 -19.81 -5.12 5.13
CA LYS A 146 -20.03 -5.30 3.70
C LYS A 146 -19.06 -4.41 2.91
N ILE A 147 -18.88 -4.74 1.64
CA ILE A 147 -17.99 -4.00 0.73
C ILE A 147 -18.77 -3.52 -0.49
N GLN A 148 -18.52 -2.29 -0.90
CA GLN A 148 -19.02 -1.71 -2.14
C GLN A 148 -17.86 -1.12 -2.93
N PHE A 149 -17.94 -1.25 -4.25
CA PHE A 149 -16.96 -0.71 -5.19
C PHE A 149 -17.64 0.29 -6.11
N ILE A 150 -17.04 1.45 -6.29
CA ILE A 150 -17.49 2.46 -7.26
C ILE A 150 -16.28 2.83 -8.11
N ASN A 151 -16.45 2.79 -9.42
CA ASN A 151 -15.45 3.19 -10.40
C ASN A 151 -15.93 4.47 -11.08
N ILE A 152 -15.09 5.51 -11.07
CA ILE A 152 -15.35 6.78 -11.75
C ILE A 152 -14.43 6.86 -12.96
N ASP A 153 -15.01 6.65 -14.15
CA ASP A 153 -14.36 6.78 -15.46
C ASP A 153 -13.01 6.04 -15.59
N GLU A 154 -12.83 4.92 -14.88
CA GLU A 154 -11.56 4.18 -14.80
C GLU A 154 -10.39 4.98 -14.18
N LYS A 155 -10.65 6.19 -13.68
CA LYS A 155 -9.69 7.09 -13.07
C LYS A 155 -9.59 6.91 -11.57
N VAL A 156 -10.74 6.74 -10.90
CA VAL A 156 -10.82 6.66 -9.45
C VAL A 156 -11.58 5.42 -9.02
N LEU A 157 -10.97 4.66 -8.11
CA LEU A 157 -11.66 3.59 -7.38
C LEU A 157 -12.04 4.08 -5.99
N ILE A 158 -13.31 3.94 -5.65
CA ILE A 158 -13.82 4.08 -4.28
C ILE A 158 -14.16 2.69 -3.75
N VAL A 159 -13.63 2.37 -2.57
CA VAL A 159 -13.97 1.15 -1.82
C VAL A 159 -14.58 1.55 -0.49
N ILE A 160 -15.82 1.14 -0.26
CA ILE A 160 -16.57 1.48 0.95
C ILE A 160 -16.77 0.23 1.78
N ARG A 161 -16.40 0.28 3.05
CA ARG A 161 -16.73 -0.71 4.07
C ARG A 161 -17.74 -0.12 5.03
N HIS A 162 -18.83 -0.84 5.27
CA HIS A 162 -19.93 -0.40 6.14
C HIS A 162 -20.53 -1.58 6.90
N LEU A 163 -21.06 -1.33 8.10
CA LEU A 163 -21.79 -2.33 8.90
C LEU A 163 -23.29 -2.36 8.60
N ASP A 164 -23.83 -1.34 7.94
CA ASP A 164 -25.25 -1.28 7.63
C ASP A 164 -25.72 -2.44 6.74
N GLU A 165 -26.93 -2.91 7.03
CA GLU A 165 -27.55 -4.00 6.27
C GLU A 165 -27.87 -3.58 4.83
N ASP A 166 -28.23 -2.32 4.63
CA ASP A 166 -28.53 -1.71 3.34
C ASP A 166 -27.52 -0.59 3.06
N PHE A 167 -26.97 -0.57 1.85
CA PHE A 167 -26.04 0.47 1.44
C PHE A 167 -26.72 1.85 1.32
N GLU A 168 -28.02 1.93 1.04
CA GLU A 168 -28.71 3.22 0.98
C GLU A 168 -28.66 3.98 2.32
N LYS A 169 -28.47 3.28 3.45
CA LYS A 169 -28.27 3.92 4.76
C LYS A 169 -26.94 4.68 4.88
N VAL A 170 -25.93 4.30 4.10
CA VAL A 170 -24.63 5.00 4.05
C VAL A 170 -24.76 6.43 3.49
N LYS A 171 -25.83 6.70 2.71
CA LYS A 171 -26.18 8.03 2.23
C LYS A 171 -27.00 8.83 3.25
N GLY A 172 -27.48 8.19 4.32
CA GLY A 172 -28.30 8.79 5.36
C GLY A 172 -27.51 9.46 6.49
N PRO A 173 -28.19 10.20 7.39
CA PRO A 173 -27.56 10.85 8.53
C PRO A 173 -27.09 9.87 9.63
N ASP A 174 -27.75 8.73 9.78
CA ASP A 174 -27.54 7.77 10.88
C ASP A 174 -26.60 6.61 10.49
N GLN A 175 -25.57 6.90 9.71
CA GLN A 175 -24.61 5.90 9.22
C GLN A 175 -23.75 5.32 10.36
N GLN A 176 -23.60 3.99 10.37
CA GLN A 176 -22.70 3.29 11.30
C GLN A 176 -21.22 3.49 10.91
N ASP A 177 -20.30 2.90 11.69
CA ASP A 177 -18.88 2.84 11.37
C ASP A 177 -18.64 2.50 9.90
N LEU A 178 -17.81 3.33 9.27
CA LEU A 178 -17.53 3.33 7.85
C LEU A 178 -16.04 3.57 7.61
N ALA A 179 -15.49 2.88 6.61
CA ALA A 179 -14.15 3.13 6.10
C ALA A 179 -14.21 3.25 4.58
N VAL A 180 -13.68 4.34 4.04
CA VAL A 180 -13.77 4.68 2.62
C VAL A 180 -12.39 4.91 2.06
N LEU A 181 -11.95 4.07 1.15
CA LEU A 181 -10.72 4.25 0.39
C LEU A 181 -11.04 4.90 -0.94
N LEU A 182 -10.28 5.94 -1.30
CA LEU A 182 -10.18 6.47 -2.65
C LEU A 182 -8.79 6.17 -3.20
N ILE A 183 -8.70 5.76 -4.47
CA ILE A 183 -7.44 5.62 -5.21
C ILE A 183 -7.55 6.35 -6.54
N ASN A 184 -6.62 7.27 -6.81
CA ASN A 184 -6.44 7.89 -8.13
C ASN A 184 -5.44 7.06 -8.96
N PHE A 185 -5.91 6.48 -10.06
CA PHE A 185 -5.08 5.75 -11.01
C PHE A 185 -4.42 6.65 -12.05
N THR A 186 -4.82 7.91 -12.16
CA THR A 186 -4.25 8.85 -13.13
C THR A 186 -2.96 9.49 -12.63
N ASN A 187 -2.28 10.17 -13.55
CA ASN A 187 -1.14 11.04 -13.25
C ASN A 187 -1.56 12.52 -13.20
N ASP A 188 -2.85 12.79 -13.03
CA ASP A 188 -3.41 14.12 -12.90
C ASP A 188 -4.24 14.20 -11.61
N MET A 189 -4.50 15.42 -11.12
CA MET A 189 -5.44 15.62 -10.04
C MET A 189 -6.88 15.35 -10.54
N VAL A 190 -7.67 14.65 -9.73
CA VAL A 190 -9.08 14.36 -10.05
C VAL A 190 -9.97 14.89 -8.93
N ARG A 191 -10.92 15.76 -9.28
CA ARG A 191 -11.95 16.24 -8.36
C ARG A 191 -13.06 15.20 -8.26
N VAL A 192 -13.33 14.71 -7.05
CA VAL A 192 -14.34 13.69 -6.78
C VAL A 192 -15.43 14.28 -5.90
N ASN A 193 -16.65 14.36 -6.41
CA ASN A 193 -17.81 14.75 -5.60
C ASN A 193 -18.32 13.52 -4.83
N LEU A 194 -18.01 13.46 -3.54
CA LEU A 194 -18.25 12.30 -2.68
C LEU A 194 -19.71 12.22 -2.22
N SER A 195 -20.43 13.34 -2.12
CA SER A 195 -21.83 13.37 -1.69
C SER A 195 -22.76 12.62 -2.65
N ASN A 196 -22.34 12.39 -3.90
CA ASN A 196 -23.03 11.54 -4.88
C ASN A 196 -23.09 10.06 -4.44
N TYR A 197 -22.22 9.62 -3.53
CA TYR A 197 -22.02 8.21 -3.21
C TYR A 197 -22.26 7.87 -1.75
N LEU A 198 -21.98 8.80 -0.84
CA LEU A 198 -22.13 8.63 0.60
C LEU A 198 -22.35 9.96 1.32
N ASN A 199 -22.84 9.90 2.54
CA ASN A 199 -22.89 11.08 3.39
C ASN A 199 -21.49 11.39 3.92
N VAL A 200 -20.94 12.54 3.51
CA VAL A 200 -19.58 12.96 3.86
C VAL A 200 -19.47 13.58 5.25
N LYS A 201 -20.61 13.88 5.90
CA LYS A 201 -20.61 14.48 7.24
C LYS A 201 -19.87 13.56 8.22
N ASN A 202 -18.93 14.14 8.97
CA ASN A 202 -18.09 13.48 9.96
C ASN A 202 -16.98 12.56 9.41
N LEU A 203 -16.74 12.56 8.10
CA LEU A 203 -15.57 11.88 7.55
C LEU A 203 -14.29 12.65 7.87
N THR A 204 -13.30 11.91 8.38
CA THR A 204 -11.96 12.41 8.69
C THR A 204 -10.92 11.59 7.95
N VAL A 205 -9.88 12.24 7.42
CA VAL A 205 -8.73 11.55 6.81
C VAL A 205 -8.04 10.71 7.87
N TYR A 206 -8.17 9.38 7.78
CA TYR A 206 -7.53 8.45 8.70
C TYR A 206 -6.05 8.23 8.36
N VAL A 207 -5.76 8.04 7.07
CA VAL A 207 -4.43 7.89 6.50
C VAL A 207 -4.44 8.22 5.01
N ALA A 208 -3.35 8.77 4.49
CA ALA A 208 -3.15 9.04 3.08
C ALA A 208 -1.75 8.55 2.64
N SER A 209 -1.59 8.26 1.35
CA SER A 209 -0.31 7.86 0.76
C SER A 209 0.73 8.96 0.93
N LEU A 210 2.00 8.59 1.12
CA LEU A 210 3.06 9.53 1.51
C LEU A 210 3.20 10.68 0.51
N GLU A 211 3.16 10.37 -0.79
CA GLU A 211 3.32 11.32 -1.90
C GLU A 211 2.05 12.15 -2.20
N SER A 212 0.94 11.92 -1.48
CA SER A 212 -0.29 12.72 -1.69
C SER A 212 -0.23 14.08 -1.00
N HIS A 213 0.58 14.20 0.05
CA HIS A 213 0.62 15.36 0.95
C HIS A 213 -0.73 15.76 1.57
N ILE A 214 -1.74 14.89 1.53
CA ILE A 214 -3.03 15.11 2.19
C ILE A 214 -2.83 15.09 3.71
N GLU A 215 -3.39 16.08 4.40
CA GLU A 215 -3.27 16.20 5.84
C GLU A 215 -4.14 15.17 6.58
N VAL A 216 -3.49 14.31 7.35
CA VAL A 216 -4.17 13.28 8.14
C VAL A 216 -4.81 13.90 9.39
N GLY A 217 -6.08 13.60 9.62
CA GLY A 217 -6.90 14.19 10.68
C GLY A 217 -7.78 15.37 10.22
N SER A 218 -7.59 15.85 8.99
CA SER A 218 -8.49 16.85 8.40
C SER A 218 -9.89 16.26 8.16
N LYS A 219 -10.92 17.09 8.34
CA LYS A 219 -12.31 16.75 8.03
C LYS A 219 -12.63 17.09 6.58
N ILE A 220 -13.57 16.36 6.00
CA ILE A 220 -14.19 16.75 4.74
C ILE A 220 -15.21 17.85 5.05
N GLU A 221 -14.88 19.10 4.71
CA GLU A 221 -15.77 20.26 4.90
C GLU A 221 -16.65 20.53 3.67
N GLU A 222 -16.18 20.11 2.49
CA GLU A 222 -16.84 20.30 1.21
C GLU A 222 -17.38 18.96 0.68
N ASP A 223 -18.40 18.99 -0.19
CA ASP A 223 -18.97 17.76 -0.75
C ASP A 223 -18.02 17.00 -1.70
N HIS A 224 -16.85 17.58 -1.99
CA HIS A 224 -15.85 17.02 -2.89
C HIS A 224 -14.46 16.98 -2.26
N ILE A 225 -13.58 16.23 -2.91
CA ILE A 225 -12.14 16.24 -2.66
C ILE A 225 -11.38 16.39 -3.97
N ASP A 226 -10.35 17.23 -3.97
CA ASP A 226 -9.34 17.27 -5.01
C ASP A 226 -8.28 16.20 -4.73
N LEU A 227 -8.42 15.03 -5.34
CA LEU A 227 -7.56 13.88 -5.11
C LEU A 227 -6.29 14.00 -5.98
N PRO A 228 -5.09 14.15 -5.39
CA PRO A 228 -3.86 14.32 -6.17
C PRO A 228 -3.55 13.12 -7.07
N GLN A 229 -2.67 13.33 -8.05
CA GLN A 229 -2.16 12.27 -8.92
C GLN A 229 -1.64 11.08 -8.11
N ALA A 230 -1.92 9.86 -8.56
CA ALA A 230 -1.47 8.62 -7.90
C ALA A 230 -1.82 8.49 -6.39
N ALA A 231 -2.63 9.38 -5.82
CA ALA A 231 -2.90 9.38 -4.39
C ALA A 231 -3.84 8.24 -4.00
N SER A 232 -3.67 7.75 -2.78
CA SER A 232 -4.69 6.97 -2.09
C SER A 232 -4.96 7.55 -0.71
N VAL A 233 -6.23 7.65 -0.34
CA VAL A 233 -6.65 8.21 0.95
C VAL A 233 -7.76 7.36 1.55
N ILE A 234 -7.69 7.12 2.85
CA ILE A 234 -8.75 6.45 3.60
C ILE A 234 -9.39 7.43 4.57
N PHE A 235 -10.71 7.51 4.50
CA PHE A 235 -11.56 8.20 5.45
C PHE A 235 -12.22 7.21 6.40
N VAL A 236 -12.50 7.67 7.61
CA VAL A 236 -13.39 7.01 8.57
C VAL A 236 -14.34 8.04 9.16
N ASN A 237 -15.53 7.63 9.57
CA ASN A 237 -16.33 8.39 10.52
C ASN A 237 -15.90 8.05 11.96
N ASN A 238 -16.10 9.02 12.86
CA ASN A 238 -15.94 8.84 14.31
C ASN A 238 -17.28 8.51 14.95
#